data_AF-A0ABD6PG18-F1
#
_entry.id   AF-A0ABD6PG18-F1
#
_cell.length_a   1.000
_cell.length_b   1.000
_cell.length_c   1.000
_cell.angle_alpha   90.00
_cell.angle_beta   90.00
_cell.angle_gamma   90.00
#
_symmetry.space_group_name_H-M   'P 1'
#
loop_
_entity.id
_entity.type
_entity.pdbx_description
1 polymer ?
#
loop_
_entity_poly.entity_id
_entity_poly.type
_entity_poly.pdbx_seq_one_letter_code
_entity_poly.pdbx_strand_id
1 'polypeptide(L)'
;MTRALAVILALVLALLGWQSWRLNNAGHTIGTQAEALKNNKQELAKKNSQLISLSILTETNSRAQMQLYAAAEETSALLRSRQRRIEELKRENEDLRRWADTPLPADIIRLRDRPALAGGAAYREWLSKSDAVPPRPVSAAQ
;
A
#
# COMPACT_ATOMS: atom_id res chain seq x y z
N MET A 1 -61.02 69.86 -42.78
CA MET A 1 -60.86 69.83 -41.31
C MET A 1 -61.07 68.42 -40.75
N THR A 2 -62.23 67.79 -40.97
CA THR A 2 -62.54 66.43 -40.46
C THR A 2 -61.63 65.31 -40.99
N ARG A 3 -61.25 65.34 -42.27
CA ARG A 3 -60.36 64.34 -42.87
C ARG A 3 -58.94 64.37 -42.28
N ALA A 4 -58.41 65.57 -41.99
CA ALA A 4 -57.08 65.71 -41.38
C ALA A 4 -57.08 65.20 -39.94
N LEU A 5 -58.14 65.49 -39.17
CA LEU A 5 -58.34 64.94 -37.82
C LEU A 5 -58.43 63.41 -37.83
N ALA A 6 -59.15 62.83 -38.79
CA ALA A 6 -59.25 61.38 -38.92
C ALA A 6 -57.90 60.71 -39.22
N VAL A 7 -57.07 61.31 -40.07
CA VAL A 7 -55.72 60.81 -40.39
C VAL A 7 -54.81 60.89 -39.17
N ILE A 8 -54.85 62.00 -38.42
CA ILE A 8 -54.06 62.15 -37.18
C ILE A 8 -54.49 61.12 -36.14
N LEU A 9 -55.80 60.91 -35.97
CA LEU A 9 -56.33 59.92 -35.04
C LEU A 9 -55.87 58.49 -35.41
N ALA A 10 -55.91 58.15 -36.71
CA ALA A 10 -55.45 56.85 -37.20
C ALA A 10 -53.95 56.63 -36.95
N LEU A 11 -53.13 57.67 -37.14
CA LEU A 11 -51.69 57.61 -36.87
C LEU A 11 -51.39 57.42 -35.38
N VAL A 12 -52.14 58.10 -34.49
CA VAL A 12 -52.00 57.93 -33.04
C VAL A 12 -52.36 56.51 -32.62
N LEU A 13 -53.45 55.95 -33.15
CA LEU A 13 -53.87 54.58 -32.86
C LEU A 13 -52.86 53.54 -33.37
N ALA A 14 -52.28 53.76 -34.55
CA ALA A 14 -51.24 52.89 -35.11
C ALA A 14 -49.96 52.89 -34.24
N LEU A 15 -49.53 54.06 -33.75
CA LEU A 15 -48.38 54.19 -32.85
C LEU A 15 -48.62 53.51 -31.50
N LEU A 16 -49.82 53.67 -30.92
CA LEU A 16 -50.18 53.01 -29.67
C LEU A 16 -50.28 51.48 -29.82
N GLY A 17 -50.86 50.99 -30.93
CA GLY A 17 -50.91 49.57 -31.24
C GLY A 17 -49.51 48.95 -31.42
N TRP A 18 -48.62 49.65 -32.12
CA TRP A 18 -47.23 49.24 -32.29
C TRP A 18 -46.46 49.20 -30.97
N GLN A 19 -46.65 50.22 -30.11
CA GLN A 19 -46.00 50.29 -28.82
C GLN A 19 -46.49 49.17 -27.87
N SER A 20 -47.79 48.90 -27.86
CA SER A 20 -48.39 47.82 -27.09
C SER A 20 -47.92 46.44 -27.56
N TRP A 21 -47.86 46.23 -28.88
CA TRP A 21 -47.34 45.00 -29.47
C TRP A 21 -45.87 44.78 -29.12
N ARG A 22 -45.02 45.82 -29.24
CA ARG A 22 -43.60 45.75 -28.90
C ARG A 22 -43.39 45.46 -27.41
N LEU A 23 -44.18 46.06 -26.53
CA LEU A 23 -44.09 45.86 -25.08
C LEU A 23 -44.51 44.43 -24.69
N ASN A 24 -45.58 43.94 -25.29
CA ASN A 24 -46.06 42.57 -25.06
C ASN A 24 -45.07 41.52 -25.59
N ASN A 25 -44.50 41.76 -26.78
CA ASN A 25 -43.52 40.85 -27.37
C ASN A 25 -42.18 40.84 -26.61
N ALA A 26 -41.74 41.99 -26.08
CA ALA A 26 -40.57 42.07 -25.21
C ALA A 26 -40.78 41.31 -23.88
N GLY A 27 -41.98 41.42 -23.28
CA GLY A 27 -42.33 40.70 -22.05
C GLY A 27 -42.22 39.17 -22.16
N HIS A 28 -42.68 38.60 -23.28
CA HIS A 28 -42.58 37.16 -23.51
C HIS A 28 -41.13 36.67 -23.62
N THR A 29 -40.23 37.43 -24.27
CA THR A 29 -38.82 37.05 -24.38
C THR A 29 -38.06 37.13 -23.06
N ILE A 30 -38.43 38.05 -22.18
CA ILE A 30 -37.81 38.18 -20.84
C ILE A 30 -38.25 37.02 -19.95
N GLY A 31 -39.52 36.61 -20.02
CA GLY A 31 -40.03 35.46 -19.26
C GLY A 31 -39.35 34.16 -19.64
N THR A 32 -39.23 33.87 -20.94
CA THR A 32 -38.55 32.65 -21.42
C THR A 32 -37.06 32.65 -21.12
N GLN A 33 -36.38 33.80 -21.22
CA GLN A 33 -34.98 33.94 -20.82
C GLN A 33 -34.78 33.76 -19.31
N ALA A 34 -35.68 34.28 -18.49
CA ALA A 34 -35.62 34.12 -17.04
C ALA A 34 -35.80 32.65 -16.61
N GLU A 35 -36.72 31.93 -17.25
CA GLU A 35 -36.89 30.49 -17.04
C GLU A 35 -35.68 29.69 -17.50
N ALA A 36 -35.15 29.98 -18.70
CA ALA A 36 -33.93 29.34 -19.20
C ALA A 36 -32.74 29.58 -18.27
N LEU A 37 -32.58 30.80 -17.75
CA LEU A 37 -31.53 31.14 -16.80
C LEU A 37 -31.70 30.40 -15.47
N LYS A 38 -32.94 30.29 -14.97
CA LYS A 38 -33.24 29.53 -13.74
C LYS A 38 -32.91 28.04 -13.93
N ASN A 39 -33.33 27.46 -15.05
CA ASN A 39 -33.06 26.05 -15.37
C ASN A 39 -31.55 25.80 -15.49
N ASN A 40 -30.82 26.67 -16.20
CA ASN A 40 -29.37 26.56 -16.32
C ASN A 40 -28.66 26.69 -14.96
N LYS A 41 -29.10 27.61 -14.09
CA LYS A 41 -28.57 27.72 -12.71
C LYS A 41 -28.82 26.46 -11.90
N GLN A 42 -30.01 25.87 -12.00
CA GLN A 42 -30.33 24.62 -11.32
C GLN A 42 -29.50 23.45 -11.85
N GLU A 43 -29.33 23.32 -13.15
CA GLU A 43 -28.49 22.29 -13.76
C GLU A 43 -27.02 22.46 -13.39
N LEU A 44 -26.50 23.69 -13.36
CA LEU A 44 -25.15 23.96 -12.88
C LEU A 44 -24.99 23.62 -11.40
N ALA A 45 -25.98 23.95 -10.56
CA ALA A 45 -25.94 23.58 -9.14
C ALA A 45 -25.92 22.05 -8.93
N LYS A 46 -26.73 21.31 -9.70
CA LYS A 46 -26.73 19.83 -9.69
C LYS A 46 -25.39 19.26 -10.16
N LYS A 47 -24.83 19.77 -11.26
CA LYS A 47 -23.54 19.31 -11.77
C LYS A 47 -22.40 19.61 -10.79
N ASN A 48 -22.43 20.77 -10.14
CA ASN A 48 -21.45 21.13 -9.13
C ASN A 48 -21.53 20.21 -7.90
N SER A 49 -22.74 19.92 -7.40
CA SER A 49 -22.88 18.98 -6.28
C SER A 49 -22.41 17.56 -6.65
N GLN A 50 -22.68 17.10 -7.86
CA GLN A 50 -22.15 15.84 -8.39
C GLN A 50 -20.63 15.84 -8.45
N LEU A 51 -20.01 16.90 -8.97
CA LEU A 51 -18.56 17.03 -9.06
C LEU A 51 -17.91 17.01 -7.67
N ILE A 52 -18.47 17.75 -6.71
CA ILE A 52 -18.02 17.75 -5.31
C ILE A 52 -18.13 16.35 -4.70
N SER A 53 -19.24 15.64 -4.94
CA SER A 53 -19.41 14.28 -4.42
C SER A 53 -18.40 13.30 -5.03
N LEU A 54 -18.12 13.44 -6.33
CA LEU A 54 -17.14 12.62 -7.03
C LEU A 54 -15.73 12.91 -6.54
N SER A 55 -15.37 14.18 -6.31
CA SER A 55 -14.05 14.56 -5.79
C SER A 55 -13.82 14.02 -4.38
N ILE A 56 -14.85 14.03 -3.51
CA ILE A 56 -14.77 13.44 -2.18
C ILE A 56 -14.59 11.91 -2.29
N LEU A 57 -15.32 11.26 -3.19
CA LEU A 57 -15.22 9.82 -3.38
C LEU A 57 -13.85 9.42 -3.95
N THR A 58 -13.32 10.15 -4.92
CA THR A 58 -11.98 9.87 -5.46
C THR A 58 -10.88 10.19 -4.47
N GLU A 59 -11.00 11.25 -3.67
CA GLU A 59 -10.03 11.56 -2.61
C GLU A 59 -10.02 10.46 -1.53
N THR A 60 -11.19 10.04 -1.06
CA THR A 60 -11.31 8.97 -0.05
C THR A 60 -10.85 7.62 -0.61
N ASN A 61 -11.19 7.29 -1.86
CA ASN A 61 -10.72 6.09 -2.53
C ASN A 61 -9.19 6.10 -2.71
N SER A 62 -8.61 7.22 -3.16
CA SER A 62 -7.17 7.38 -3.31
C SER A 62 -6.43 7.19 -1.98
N ARG A 63 -6.94 7.78 -0.89
CA ARG A 63 -6.39 7.57 0.46
C ARG A 63 -6.48 6.12 0.90
N ALA A 64 -7.64 5.48 0.70
CA ALA A 64 -7.82 4.06 1.03
C ALA A 64 -6.88 3.16 0.20
N GLN A 65 -6.71 3.48 -1.09
CA GLN A 65 -5.80 2.76 -1.98
C GLN A 65 -4.34 2.92 -1.55
N MET A 66 -3.90 4.13 -1.17
CA MET A 66 -2.57 4.34 -0.62
C MET A 66 -2.34 3.54 0.67
N GLN A 67 -3.33 3.49 1.57
CA GLN A 67 -3.24 2.67 2.79
C GLN A 67 -3.15 1.18 2.47
N LEU A 68 -3.93 0.68 1.51
CA LEU A 68 -3.85 -0.71 1.06
C LEU A 68 -2.49 -1.04 0.46
N TYR A 69 -1.92 -0.15 -0.36
CA TYR A 69 -0.56 -0.34 -0.90
C TYR A 69 0.50 -0.31 0.19
N ALA A 70 0.40 0.60 1.16
CA ALA A 70 1.33 0.65 2.29
C ALA A 70 1.28 -0.63 3.13
N ALA A 71 0.08 -1.12 3.45
CA ALA A 71 -0.12 -2.38 4.16
C ALA A 71 0.38 -3.59 3.34
N ALA A 72 0.16 -3.60 2.04
CA ALA A 72 0.67 -4.64 1.15
C ALA A 72 2.21 -4.66 1.13
N GLU A 73 2.85 -3.49 1.08
CA GLU A 73 4.31 -3.41 1.11
C GLU A 73 4.86 -3.88 2.47
N GLU A 74 4.27 -3.44 3.58
CA GLU A 74 4.65 -3.87 4.93
C GLU A 74 4.53 -5.39 5.10
N THR A 75 3.40 -5.96 4.70
CA THR A 75 3.18 -7.41 4.76
C THR A 75 4.15 -8.16 3.86
N SER A 76 4.46 -7.64 2.67
CA SER A 76 5.47 -8.23 1.78
C SER A 76 6.87 -8.19 2.40
N ALA A 77 7.23 -7.10 3.08
CA ALA A 77 8.52 -6.95 3.75
C ALA A 77 8.63 -7.94 4.93
N LEU A 78 7.56 -8.11 5.70
CA LEU A 78 7.48 -9.10 6.76
C LEU A 78 7.59 -10.52 6.22
N LEU A 79 6.92 -10.85 5.11
CA LEU A 79 7.04 -12.16 4.48
C LEU A 79 8.47 -12.44 4.02
N ARG A 80 9.14 -11.44 3.41
CA ARG A 80 10.56 -11.55 3.02
C ARG A 80 11.49 -11.75 4.21
N SER A 81 11.21 -11.15 5.37
CA SER A 81 12.02 -11.36 6.58
C SER A 81 11.78 -12.74 7.18
N ARG A 82 10.52 -13.18 7.24
CA ARG A 82 10.13 -14.53 7.70
C ARG A 82 10.76 -15.62 6.84
N GLN A 83 10.73 -15.46 5.51
CA GLN A 83 11.32 -16.41 4.59
C GLN A 83 12.83 -16.56 4.82
N ARG A 84 13.55 -15.44 4.90
CA ARG A 84 15.00 -15.44 5.21
C ARG A 84 15.28 -16.13 6.54
N ARG A 85 14.47 -15.88 7.57
CA ARG A 85 14.64 -16.53 8.88
C ARG A 85 14.39 -18.03 8.83
N ILE A 86 13.41 -18.50 8.05
CA ILE A 86 13.17 -19.93 7.85
C ILE A 86 14.35 -20.59 7.14
N GLU A 87 14.89 -19.94 6.10
CA GLU A 87 16.05 -20.46 5.37
C GLU A 87 17.30 -20.52 6.25
N GLU A 88 17.54 -19.50 7.07
CA GLU A 88 18.63 -19.46 8.04
C GLU A 88 18.49 -20.60 9.07
N LEU A 89 17.31 -20.75 9.69
CA LEU A 89 17.06 -21.82 10.66
C LEU A 89 17.20 -23.20 10.03
N LYS A 90 16.79 -23.38 8.77
CA LYS A 90 16.99 -24.64 8.04
C LYS A 90 18.46 -24.94 7.84
N ARG A 91 19.26 -23.94 7.44
CA ARG A 91 20.71 -24.08 7.25
C ARG A 91 21.40 -24.41 8.57
N GLU A 92 21.08 -23.68 9.64
CA GLU A 92 21.59 -23.97 10.98
C GLU A 92 21.26 -25.39 11.43
N ASN A 93 20.03 -25.86 11.20
CA ASN A 93 19.65 -27.23 11.54
C ASN A 93 20.47 -28.28 10.76
N GLU A 94 20.70 -28.05 9.46
CA GLU A 94 21.53 -28.92 8.63
C GLU A 94 23.00 -28.91 9.08
N ASP A 95 23.55 -27.74 9.41
CA ASP A 95 24.91 -27.59 9.94
C ASP A 95 25.07 -28.29 11.29
N LEU A 96 24.09 -28.15 12.20
CA LEU A 96 24.08 -28.84 13.49
C LEU A 96 24.01 -30.36 13.31
N ARG A 97 23.18 -30.83 12.38
CA ARG A 97 23.06 -32.25 12.08
C ARG A 97 24.36 -32.80 11.50
N ARG A 98 24.99 -32.09 10.56
CA ARG A 98 26.32 -32.43 10.03
C ARG A 98 27.38 -32.49 11.12
N TRP A 99 27.40 -31.52 12.03
CA TRP A 99 28.32 -31.50 13.16
C TRP A 99 28.12 -32.70 14.08
N ALA A 100 26.87 -33.05 14.41
CA ALA A 100 26.55 -34.20 15.25
C ALA A 100 26.92 -35.54 14.59
N ASP A 101 26.77 -35.65 13.27
CA ASP A 101 27.13 -36.84 12.49
C ASP A 101 28.65 -36.92 12.22
N THR A 102 29.42 -35.86 12.50
CA THR A 102 30.88 -35.86 12.30
C THR A 102 31.57 -36.75 13.34
N PRO A 103 32.37 -37.75 12.92
CA PRO A 103 33.05 -38.63 13.86
C PRO A 103 34.06 -37.86 14.73
N LEU A 104 34.17 -38.22 16.01
CA LEU A 104 35.11 -37.59 16.91
C LEU A 104 36.56 -37.83 16.46
N PRO A 105 37.46 -36.84 16.62
CA PRO A 105 38.89 -37.03 16.36
C PRO A 105 39.45 -38.17 17.20
N ALA A 106 40.34 -38.97 16.59
CA ALA A 106 40.94 -40.13 17.24
C ALA A 106 41.62 -39.81 18.58
N ASP A 107 42.18 -38.61 18.73
CA ASP A 107 42.82 -38.17 19.98
C ASP A 107 41.81 -38.05 21.12
N ILE A 108 40.60 -37.55 20.85
CA ILE A 108 39.52 -37.46 21.84
C ILE A 108 38.94 -38.83 22.15
N ILE A 109 38.82 -39.69 21.12
CA ILE A 109 38.39 -41.08 21.32
C ILE A 109 39.38 -41.80 22.27
N ARG A 110 40.69 -41.67 22.04
CA ARG A 110 41.74 -42.26 22.88
C ARG A 110 41.75 -41.73 24.32
N LEU A 111 41.42 -40.45 24.53
CA LEU A 111 41.26 -39.90 25.88
C LEU A 111 40.06 -40.51 26.63
N ARG A 112 38.99 -40.87 25.90
CA ARG A 112 37.81 -41.50 26.47
C ARG A 112 37.94 -43.02 26.61
N ASP A 113 38.83 -43.63 25.84
CA ASP A 113 39.10 -45.06 25.85
C ASP A 113 39.84 -45.43 27.14
N ARG A 114 39.07 -45.68 28.20
CA ARG A 114 39.62 -46.15 29.47
C ARG A 114 39.66 -47.67 29.49
N PRO A 115 40.80 -48.29 29.86
CA PRO A 115 40.81 -49.71 30.15
C PRO A 115 39.88 -50.02 31.33
N ALA A 116 39.29 -51.21 31.34
CA ALA A 116 38.49 -51.68 32.47
C ALA A 116 39.42 -51.89 33.68
N LEU A 117 39.48 -50.90 34.56
CA LEU A 117 40.33 -50.93 35.76
C LEU A 117 39.60 -51.66 36.87
N ALA A 118 40.12 -52.83 37.27
CA ALA A 118 39.60 -53.61 38.39
C ALA A 118 40.06 -53.00 39.74
N GLY A 119 39.42 -51.91 40.15
CA GLY A 119 39.58 -51.32 41.49
C GLY A 119 40.68 -50.25 41.64
N GLY A 120 40.79 -49.69 42.85
CA GLY A 120 41.55 -48.46 43.11
C GLY A 120 43.08 -48.57 43.00
N ALA A 121 43.66 -49.76 43.21
CA ALA A 121 45.09 -49.98 43.02
C ALA A 121 45.46 -49.98 41.53
N ALA A 122 44.67 -50.67 40.70
CA ALA A 122 44.83 -50.69 39.24
C ALA A 122 44.66 -49.28 38.65
N TYR A 123 43.76 -48.47 39.22
CA TYR A 123 43.58 -47.08 38.82
C TYR A 123 44.82 -46.21 39.07
N ARG A 124 45.47 -46.40 40.23
CA ARG A 124 46.66 -45.63 40.62
C ARG A 124 47.88 -45.98 39.76
N GLU A 125 48.04 -47.26 39.43
CA GLU A 125 49.11 -47.73 38.53
C GLU A 125 48.90 -47.31 37.08
N TRP A 126 47.65 -47.24 36.62
CA TRP A 126 47.33 -46.73 35.28
C TRP A 126 47.65 -45.24 35.15
N LEU A 127 47.34 -44.43 36.17
CA LEU A 127 47.68 -43.00 36.18
C LEU A 127 49.20 -42.76 36.20
N SER A 128 49.99 -43.58 36.88
CA SER A 128 51.45 -43.40 36.91
C SER A 128 52.14 -43.83 35.61
N LYS A 129 51.50 -44.68 34.79
CA LYS A 129 52.00 -45.12 33.47
C LYS A 129 51.42 -44.34 32.29
N SER A 130 50.37 -43.56 32.51
CA SER A 130 49.74 -42.75 31.44
C SER A 130 50.64 -41.56 31.13
N ASP A 131 51.66 -41.83 30.32
CA ASP A 131 52.55 -40.85 29.72
C ASP A 131 51.70 -39.83 28.94
N ALA A 132 51.99 -38.54 29.11
CA ALA A 132 51.21 -37.46 28.53
C ALA A 132 51.07 -37.68 27.02
N VAL A 133 49.85 -37.66 26.50
CA VAL A 133 49.58 -37.87 25.06
C VAL A 133 50.44 -36.89 24.26
N PRO A 134 51.44 -37.36 23.49
CA PRO A 134 52.32 -36.45 22.78
C PRO A 134 51.51 -35.72 21.69
N PRO A 135 51.70 -34.40 21.52
CA PRO A 135 51.00 -33.67 20.47
C PRO A 135 51.36 -34.26 19.11
N ARG A 136 50.36 -34.38 18.23
CA ARG A 136 50.56 -34.81 16.84
C ARG A 136 51.65 -33.93 16.19
N PRO A 137 52.67 -34.49 15.52
CA PRO A 137 53.64 -33.68 14.80
C PRO A 137 52.92 -32.91 13.70
N VAL A 138 52.98 -31.58 13.77
CA VAL A 138 52.39 -30.68 12.78
C VAL A 138 53.21 -30.85 11.50
N SER A 139 52.64 -31.49 10.47
CA SER A 139 53.28 -31.54 9.16
C SER A 139 53.08 -30.17 8.51
N ALA A 140 54.12 -29.33 8.57
CA ALA A 140 54.17 -28.07 7.84
C ALA A 140 54.35 -28.38 6.35
N ALA A 141 53.23 -28.41 5.61
CA ALA A 141 53.25 -28.37 4.16
C ALA A 141 53.36 -26.90 3.72
N GLN A 142 54.45 -26.60 3.01
CA GLN A 142 54.72 -25.35 2.28
C GLN A 142 53.75 -25.17 1.11
#